data_AF-A0A4S4ZQ13-F1
#
_entry.id   AF-A0A4S4ZQ13-F1
#
_cell.length_a   1.000
_cell.length_b   1.000
_cell.length_c   1.000
_cell.angle_alpha   90.00
_cell.angle_beta   90.00
_cell.angle_gamma   90.00
#
_symmetry.space_group_name_H-M   'P 1'
#
loop_
_entity.id
_entity.type
_entity.pdbx_description
1 polymer ?
#
loop_
_entity_poly.entity_id
_entity_poly.type
_entity_poly.pdbx_seq_one_letter_code
_entity_poly.pdbx_strand_id
1 'polypeptide(L)'
;MTELVVARYPIPPLMRTANISAKAGLILLLVFALLFPDASHMRDKAAGVRAVVYPMLAFTVPAIWVLFWKERASFPWLADFLVTITCFTDILGNRMNLYDTVVWFDDWMHFMNTGLLAAAVILLTMHRSSTFLSVLERALAIGATGAIAWEIGEYFAFISGSSERHFAYADTLGDLGLGVLGAITAAATLYTLWRQGKLTAAAPQLELRSTVESAARYRQA
;
A
#
# COMPACT_ATOMS: atom_id res chain seq x y z
N MET A 1 34.48 11.74 -13.37
CA MET A 1 33.05 11.61 -13.00
C MET A 1 32.77 10.13 -12.89
N THR A 2 32.46 9.63 -11.69
CA THR A 2 32.13 8.21 -11.47
C THR A 2 30.79 7.93 -12.15
N GLU A 3 30.77 7.09 -13.18
CA GLU A 3 29.52 6.67 -13.81
C GLU A 3 28.60 6.07 -12.74
N LEU A 4 27.43 6.68 -12.60
CA LEU A 4 26.36 6.19 -11.78
C LEU A 4 25.88 4.87 -12.38
N VAL A 5 26.31 3.73 -11.85
CA VAL A 5 25.70 2.46 -12.23
C VAL A 5 24.26 2.47 -11.72
N VAL A 6 23.33 2.62 -12.65
CA VAL A 6 21.90 2.68 -12.37
C VAL A 6 21.37 1.26 -12.17
N ALA A 7 20.70 1.00 -11.05
CA ALA A 7 19.99 -0.26 -10.82
C ALA A 7 18.79 -0.37 -11.77
N ARG A 8 19.01 -0.98 -12.93
CA ARG A 8 17.99 -1.26 -13.94
C ARG A 8 17.55 -2.72 -13.84
N TYR A 9 16.32 -2.93 -13.38
CA TYR A 9 15.68 -4.24 -13.33
C TYR A 9 14.71 -4.37 -14.50
N PRO A 10 14.54 -5.58 -15.06
CA PRO A 10 13.54 -5.82 -16.09
C PRO A 10 12.15 -5.53 -15.53
N ILE A 11 11.28 -5.00 -16.37
CA ILE A 11 9.90 -4.71 -15.98
C ILE A 11 9.14 -6.04 -15.82
N PRO A 12 8.62 -6.36 -14.62
CA PRO A 12 7.80 -7.56 -14.43
C PRO A 12 6.46 -7.39 -15.17
N PRO A 13 6.21 -8.09 -16.30
CA PRO A 13 5.09 -7.78 -17.19
C PRO A 13 3.72 -7.99 -16.53
N LEU A 14 3.61 -9.05 -15.71
CA LEU A 14 2.39 -9.33 -14.94
C LEU A 14 2.10 -8.21 -13.93
N MET A 15 3.09 -7.83 -13.13
CA MET A 15 2.93 -6.79 -12.11
C MET A 15 2.62 -5.42 -12.74
N ARG A 16 3.29 -5.08 -13.86
CA ARG A 16 2.94 -3.87 -14.61
C ARG A 16 1.48 -3.87 -15.04
N THR A 17 1.04 -4.98 -15.64
CA THR A 17 -0.33 -5.10 -16.16
C THR A 17 -1.36 -5.04 -15.04
N ALA A 18 -1.14 -5.77 -13.94
CA ALA A 18 -2.00 -5.76 -12.77
C ALA A 18 -2.11 -4.35 -12.16
N ASN A 19 -0.99 -3.65 -12.04
CA ASN A 19 -0.94 -2.32 -11.47
C ASN A 19 -1.65 -1.27 -12.34
N ILE A 20 -1.33 -1.22 -13.63
CA ILE A 20 -2.02 -0.31 -14.56
C ILE A 20 -3.53 -0.61 -14.59
N SER A 21 -3.92 -1.89 -14.60
CA SER A 21 -5.33 -2.30 -14.60
C SER A 21 -6.03 -1.87 -13.30
N ALA A 22 -5.38 -2.03 -12.15
CA ALA A 22 -5.92 -1.60 -10.86
C ALA A 22 -6.08 -0.07 -10.79
N LYS A 23 -5.10 0.71 -11.27
CA LYS A 23 -5.22 2.18 -11.34
C LYS A 23 -6.36 2.60 -12.28
N ALA A 24 -6.44 2.00 -13.47
CA ALA A 24 -7.51 2.31 -14.42
C ALA A 24 -8.89 1.96 -13.84
N GLY A 25 -9.02 0.76 -13.25
CA GLY A 25 -10.22 0.32 -12.56
C GLY A 25 -10.61 1.24 -11.39
N LEU A 26 -9.63 1.67 -10.59
CA LEU A 26 -9.84 2.62 -9.49
C LEU A 26 -10.44 3.93 -10.01
N ILE A 27 -9.84 4.54 -11.02
CA ILE A 27 -10.35 5.80 -11.59
C ILE A 27 -11.75 5.63 -12.16
N LEU A 28 -12.00 4.54 -12.90
CA LEU A 28 -13.33 4.24 -13.45
C LEU A 28 -14.38 4.08 -12.35
N LEU A 29 -14.07 3.33 -11.29
CA LEU A 29 -14.97 3.11 -10.15
C LEU A 29 -15.23 4.40 -9.37
N LEU A 30 -14.23 5.25 -9.18
CA LEU A 30 -14.39 6.54 -8.50
C LEU A 30 -15.25 7.51 -9.33
N VAL A 31 -15.01 7.60 -10.64
CA VAL A 31 -15.87 8.40 -11.54
C VAL A 31 -17.29 7.87 -11.50
N PHE A 32 -17.49 6.55 -11.54
CA PHE A 32 -18.81 5.94 -11.43
C PHE A 32 -19.48 6.27 -10.09
N ALA A 33 -18.75 6.18 -8.97
CA ALA A 33 -19.28 6.50 -7.64
C ALA A 33 -19.69 7.97 -7.49
N LEU A 34 -18.98 8.90 -8.15
CA LEU A 34 -19.35 10.31 -8.15
C LEU A 34 -20.56 10.62 -9.03
N LEU A 35 -20.70 9.94 -10.17
CA LEU A 35 -21.81 10.16 -11.11
C LEU A 35 -23.08 9.42 -10.69
N PHE A 36 -22.95 8.27 -10.06
CA PHE A 36 -24.05 7.37 -9.71
C PHE A 36 -23.92 6.85 -8.26
N PRO A 37 -24.01 7.74 -7.25
CA PRO A 37 -23.76 7.40 -5.86
C PRO A 37 -24.68 6.27 -5.35
N ASP A 38 -25.98 6.30 -5.67
CA ASP A 38 -26.94 5.28 -5.23
C ASP A 38 -26.63 3.90 -5.83
N ALA A 39 -26.16 3.83 -7.08
CA ALA A 39 -25.78 2.57 -7.74
C ALA A 39 -24.42 2.02 -7.29
N SER A 40 -23.68 2.80 -6.49
CA SER A 40 -22.33 2.46 -6.01
C SER A 40 -22.30 2.04 -4.53
N HIS A 41 -23.44 2.10 -3.82
CA HIS A 41 -23.55 1.86 -2.37
C HIS A 41 -22.65 2.77 -1.53
N MET A 42 -22.31 3.95 -2.06
CA MET A 42 -21.39 4.91 -1.43
C MET A 42 -22.11 6.08 -0.75
N ARG A 43 -23.44 6.03 -0.65
CA ARG A 43 -24.22 7.08 0.01
C ARG A 43 -23.83 7.13 1.47
N ASP A 44 -23.44 8.31 1.93
CA ASP A 44 -22.94 8.55 3.29
C ASP A 44 -21.64 7.78 3.64
N LYS A 45 -20.95 7.17 2.66
CA LYS A 45 -19.65 6.49 2.82
C LYS A 45 -18.49 7.30 2.23
N ALA A 46 -18.51 8.62 2.42
CA ALA A 46 -17.43 9.54 2.06
C ALA A 46 -16.92 9.46 0.60
N ALA A 47 -17.80 9.19 -0.38
CA ALA A 47 -17.44 9.03 -1.79
C ALA A 47 -16.55 10.16 -2.34
N GLY A 48 -16.87 11.41 -2.00
CA GLY A 48 -16.11 12.58 -2.42
C GLY A 48 -14.70 12.64 -1.85
N VAL A 49 -14.51 12.25 -0.58
CA VAL A 49 -13.19 12.21 0.06
C VAL A 49 -12.33 11.13 -0.59
N ARG A 50 -12.89 9.93 -0.79
CA ARG A 50 -12.21 8.82 -1.47
C ARG A 50 -11.81 9.17 -2.90
N ALA A 51 -12.66 9.90 -3.63
CA ALA A 51 -12.37 10.36 -4.99
C ALA A 51 -11.16 11.29 -5.11
N VAL A 52 -10.72 11.91 -4.00
CA VAL A 52 -9.51 12.73 -3.94
C VAL A 52 -8.35 11.94 -3.35
N VAL A 53 -8.57 11.32 -2.18
CA VAL A 53 -7.51 10.65 -1.41
C VAL A 53 -6.97 9.42 -2.14
N TYR A 54 -7.84 8.61 -2.76
CA TYR A 54 -7.39 7.37 -3.41
C TYR A 54 -6.51 7.62 -4.63
N PRO A 55 -6.82 8.56 -5.55
CA PRO A 55 -5.88 8.93 -6.59
C PRO A 55 -4.58 9.52 -6.01
N MET A 56 -4.65 10.37 -4.98
CA MET A 56 -3.44 10.91 -4.36
C MET A 56 -2.52 9.79 -3.84
N LEU A 57 -3.06 8.82 -3.10
CA LEU A 57 -2.32 7.66 -2.61
C LEU A 57 -1.79 6.80 -3.77
N ALA A 58 -2.65 6.38 -4.69
CA ALA A 58 -2.29 5.52 -5.80
C ALA A 58 -1.25 6.15 -6.74
N PHE A 59 -1.18 7.47 -6.86
CA PHE A 59 -0.19 8.16 -7.70
C PHE A 59 1.01 8.73 -6.92
N THR A 60 1.08 8.54 -5.60
CA THR A 60 2.20 9.01 -4.77
C THR A 60 3.52 8.36 -5.19
N VAL A 61 3.56 7.03 -5.36
CA VAL A 61 4.80 6.33 -5.76
C VAL A 61 5.26 6.72 -7.18
N PRO A 62 4.38 6.79 -8.20
CA PRO A 62 4.69 7.39 -9.49
C PRO A 62 5.26 8.79 -9.41
N ALA A 63 4.65 9.67 -8.62
CA ALA A 63 5.12 11.04 -8.45
C ALA A 63 6.52 11.09 -7.84
N ILE A 64 6.75 10.37 -6.74
CA ILE A 64 8.08 10.28 -6.09
C ILE A 64 9.11 9.74 -7.08
N TRP A 65 8.77 8.69 -7.83
CA TRP A 65 9.71 8.10 -8.78
C TRP A 65 10.08 9.09 -9.88
N VAL A 66 9.10 9.74 -10.52
CA VAL A 66 9.37 10.72 -11.59
C VAL A 66 10.21 11.89 -11.06
N LEU A 67 9.88 12.40 -9.88
CA LEU A 67 10.51 13.62 -9.34
C LEU A 67 11.90 13.37 -8.74
N PHE A 68 12.15 12.18 -8.16
CA PHE A 68 13.35 11.96 -7.35
C PHE A 68 14.19 10.73 -7.74
N TRP A 69 13.60 9.71 -8.37
CA TRP A 69 14.26 8.40 -8.51
C TRP A 69 14.47 7.93 -9.96
N LYS A 70 13.78 8.52 -10.94
CA LYS A 70 13.74 8.07 -12.34
C LYS A 70 15.13 7.85 -12.97
N GLU A 71 16.05 8.77 -12.71
CA GLU A 71 17.40 8.73 -13.25
C GLU A 71 18.30 7.69 -12.55
N ARG A 72 17.97 7.30 -11.31
CA ARG A 72 18.85 6.46 -10.47
C ARG A 72 18.29 5.07 -10.14
N ALA A 73 17.01 4.81 -10.40
CA ALA A 73 16.37 3.55 -10.05
C ALA A 73 15.23 3.17 -11.01
N SER A 74 15.02 1.86 -11.14
CA SER A 74 13.81 1.32 -11.76
C SER A 74 12.57 1.65 -10.95
N PHE A 75 11.40 1.61 -11.58
CA PHE A 75 10.14 1.85 -10.89
C PHE A 75 9.84 0.71 -9.88
N PRO A 76 9.49 1.03 -8.61
CA PRO A 76 9.19 0.03 -7.58
C PRO A 76 7.77 -0.56 -7.76
N TRP A 77 7.60 -1.36 -8.80
CA TRP A 77 6.29 -1.89 -9.25
C TRP A 77 5.47 -2.57 -8.15
N LEU A 78 6.11 -3.37 -7.28
CA LEU A 78 5.41 -4.09 -6.22
C LEU A 78 4.88 -3.12 -5.15
N ALA A 79 5.71 -2.19 -4.67
CA ALA A 79 5.27 -1.23 -3.66
C ALA A 79 4.13 -0.34 -4.18
N ASP A 80 4.23 0.14 -5.42
CA ASP A 80 3.17 0.92 -6.06
C ASP A 80 1.87 0.11 -6.22
N PHE A 81 1.98 -1.17 -6.58
CA PHE A 81 0.81 -2.04 -6.71
C PHE A 81 0.12 -2.26 -5.37
N LEU A 82 0.89 -2.49 -4.30
CA LEU A 82 0.34 -2.66 -2.95
C LEU A 82 -0.43 -1.43 -2.47
N VAL A 83 0.04 -0.21 -2.77
CA VAL A 83 -0.72 1.03 -2.47
C VAL A 83 -1.96 1.17 -3.37
N THR A 84 -1.84 0.81 -4.64
CA THR A 84 -2.95 0.93 -5.60
C THR A 84 -4.07 -0.04 -5.28
N ILE A 85 -3.72 -1.29 -4.96
CA ILE A 85 -4.70 -2.36 -4.78
C ILE A 85 -5.56 -2.10 -3.54
N THR A 86 -5.01 -1.50 -2.47
CA THR A 86 -5.79 -1.16 -1.27
C THR A 86 -6.94 -0.20 -1.58
N CYS A 87 -6.65 0.84 -2.37
CA CYS A 87 -7.63 1.83 -2.81
C CYS A 87 -8.64 1.21 -3.80
N PHE A 88 -8.15 0.37 -4.71
CA PHE A 88 -9.00 -0.30 -5.70
C PHE A 88 -9.98 -1.29 -5.06
N THR A 89 -9.54 -2.12 -4.11
CA THR A 89 -10.38 -3.14 -3.49
C THR A 89 -11.42 -2.54 -2.54
N ASP A 90 -11.14 -1.42 -1.88
CA ASP A 90 -12.13 -0.68 -1.10
C ASP A 90 -13.29 -0.20 -1.97
N ILE A 91 -13.00 0.55 -3.03
CA ILE A 91 -14.05 1.10 -3.89
C ILE A 91 -14.80 -0.01 -4.65
N LEU A 92 -14.10 -1.08 -5.01
CA LEU A 92 -14.72 -2.26 -5.62
C LEU A 92 -15.63 -2.99 -4.62
N GLY A 93 -15.20 -3.14 -3.36
CA GLY A 93 -16.00 -3.74 -2.30
C GLY A 93 -17.32 -3.00 -2.09
N ASN A 94 -17.28 -1.67 -2.02
CA ASN A 94 -18.48 -0.84 -1.98
C ASN A 94 -19.34 -1.03 -3.24
N ARG A 95 -18.73 -0.98 -4.44
CA ARG A 95 -19.47 -1.18 -5.69
C ARG A 95 -20.23 -2.51 -5.72
N MET A 96 -19.64 -3.56 -5.15
CA MET A 96 -20.23 -4.90 -5.06
C MET A 96 -21.12 -5.11 -3.84
N ASN A 97 -21.36 -4.07 -3.04
CA ASN A 97 -22.16 -4.09 -1.82
C ASN A 97 -21.60 -5.03 -0.73
N LEU A 98 -20.28 -5.28 -0.72
CA LEU A 98 -19.68 -6.26 0.19
C LEU A 98 -19.69 -5.80 1.64
N TYR A 99 -19.48 -4.50 1.90
CA TYR A 99 -19.57 -3.92 3.25
C TYR A 99 -20.95 -4.12 3.88
N ASP A 100 -22.02 -4.17 3.08
CA ASP A 100 -23.39 -4.32 3.58
C ASP A 100 -23.89 -5.77 3.54
N THR A 101 -23.23 -6.66 2.78
CA THR A 101 -23.70 -8.05 2.56
C THR A 101 -22.81 -9.13 3.18
N VAL A 102 -21.56 -8.81 3.50
CA VAL A 102 -20.59 -9.75 4.06
C VAL A 102 -20.06 -9.18 5.38
N VAL A 103 -20.55 -9.73 6.49
CA VAL A 103 -20.36 -9.18 7.85
C VAL A 103 -18.89 -8.96 8.25
N TRP A 104 -17.98 -9.82 7.79
CA TRP A 104 -16.54 -9.73 8.12
C TRP A 104 -15.74 -8.94 7.06
N PHE A 105 -16.39 -8.40 6.02
CA PHE A 105 -15.66 -7.77 4.93
C PHE A 105 -14.90 -6.53 5.39
N ASP A 106 -15.51 -5.75 6.28
CA ASP A 106 -14.88 -4.57 6.85
C ASP A 106 -13.62 -4.94 7.66
N ASP A 107 -13.77 -5.83 8.65
CA ASP A 107 -12.66 -6.43 9.40
C ASP A 107 -11.49 -6.88 8.49
N TRP A 108 -11.83 -7.58 7.40
CA TRP A 108 -10.85 -8.06 6.45
C TRP A 108 -10.13 -6.93 5.71
N MET A 109 -10.86 -5.89 5.33
CA MET A 109 -10.29 -4.71 4.69
C MET A 109 -9.36 -3.95 5.65
N HIS A 110 -9.73 -3.81 6.93
CA HIS A 110 -8.86 -3.20 7.96
C HIS A 110 -7.57 -3.99 8.17
N PHE A 111 -7.65 -5.32 8.25
CA PHE A 111 -6.48 -6.19 8.32
C PHE A 111 -5.62 -6.10 7.05
N MET A 112 -6.21 -6.32 5.88
CA MET A 112 -5.47 -6.44 4.63
C MET A 112 -4.92 -5.11 4.15
N ASN A 113 -5.72 -4.05 4.12
CA ASN A 113 -5.26 -2.77 3.58
C ASN A 113 -4.12 -2.20 4.42
N THR A 114 -4.24 -2.27 5.75
CA THR A 114 -3.18 -1.82 6.66
C THR A 114 -1.90 -2.64 6.46
N GLY A 115 -2.01 -3.97 6.35
CA GLY A 115 -0.87 -4.84 6.05
C GLY A 115 -0.20 -4.52 4.71
N LEU A 116 -0.98 -4.33 3.65
CA LEU A 116 -0.47 -4.02 2.31
C LEU A 116 0.21 -2.64 2.26
N LEU A 117 -0.35 -1.63 2.93
CA LEU A 117 0.28 -0.31 3.06
C LEU A 117 1.57 -0.37 3.88
N ALA A 118 1.58 -1.10 5.00
CA ALA A 118 2.79 -1.33 5.78
C ALA A 118 3.87 -2.03 4.92
N ALA A 119 3.50 -3.07 4.17
CA ALA A 119 4.39 -3.76 3.25
C ALA A 119 4.96 -2.82 2.17
N ALA A 120 4.13 -1.97 1.58
CA ALA A 120 4.57 -0.98 0.59
C ALA A 120 5.62 -0.04 1.18
N VAL A 121 5.37 0.52 2.37
CA VAL A 121 6.33 1.43 3.02
C VAL A 121 7.63 0.71 3.40
N ILE A 122 7.56 -0.53 3.89
CA ILE A 122 8.77 -1.33 4.15
C ILE A 122 9.59 -1.50 2.87
N LEU A 123 8.96 -1.90 1.76
CA LEU A 123 9.66 -2.04 0.47
C LEU A 123 10.22 -0.71 -0.05
N LEU A 124 9.59 0.41 0.29
CA LEU A 124 10.05 1.74 -0.13
C LEU A 124 11.22 2.26 0.71
N THR A 125 11.31 1.87 1.99
CA THR A 125 12.17 2.51 2.99
C THR A 125 13.23 1.62 3.62
N MET A 126 13.13 0.29 3.47
CA MET A 126 14.01 -0.66 4.14
C MET A 126 14.71 -1.60 3.16
N HIS A 127 16.01 -1.78 3.34
CA HIS A 127 16.80 -2.71 2.55
C HIS A 127 16.62 -4.14 3.07
N ARG A 128 16.69 -5.14 2.19
CA ARG A 128 16.53 -6.57 2.53
C ARG A 128 17.52 -7.13 3.56
N SER A 129 18.59 -6.38 3.85
CA SER A 129 19.57 -6.70 4.91
C SER A 129 19.14 -6.23 6.31
N SER A 130 18.01 -5.54 6.44
CA SER A 130 17.48 -5.10 7.73
C SER A 130 17.16 -6.28 8.67
N THR A 131 17.29 -6.04 9.97
CA THR A 131 16.93 -7.03 11.00
C THR A 131 15.41 -7.15 11.08
N PHE A 132 14.91 -8.29 11.57
CA PHE A 132 13.47 -8.49 11.77
C PHE A 132 12.85 -7.41 12.66
N LEU A 133 13.55 -7.05 13.75
CA LEU A 133 13.05 -6.08 14.72
C LEU A 133 12.87 -4.68 14.11
N SER A 134 13.77 -4.23 13.24
CA SER A 134 13.61 -2.96 12.52
C SER A 134 12.46 -3.01 11.52
N VAL A 135 12.23 -4.16 10.87
CA VAL A 135 11.11 -4.32 9.94
C VAL A 135 9.78 -4.30 10.70
N LEU A 136 9.72 -4.96 11.85
CA LEU A 136 8.55 -4.97 12.72
C LEU A 136 8.25 -3.58 13.28
N GLU A 137 9.27 -2.85 13.76
CA GLU A 137 9.13 -1.47 14.23
C GLU A 137 8.56 -0.56 13.14
N ARG A 138 9.12 -0.61 11.92
CA ARG A 138 8.58 0.16 10.78
C ARG A 138 7.14 -0.22 10.45
N ALA A 139 6.82 -1.52 10.49
CA ALA A 139 5.47 -1.99 10.21
C ALA A 139 4.48 -1.48 11.24
N LEU A 140 4.79 -1.57 12.52
CA LEU A 140 3.94 -1.10 13.61
C LEU A 140 3.76 0.42 13.55
N ALA A 141 4.82 1.18 13.28
CA ALA A 141 4.74 2.63 13.15
C ALA A 141 3.76 3.05 12.04
N ILE A 142 3.87 2.43 10.86
CA ILE A 142 2.99 2.76 9.72
C ILE A 142 1.59 2.18 9.91
N GLY A 143 1.48 0.94 10.35
CA GLY A 143 0.22 0.24 10.52
C GLY A 143 -0.65 0.88 11.60
N ALA A 144 -0.10 1.11 12.79
CA ALA A 144 -0.85 1.69 13.89
C ALA A 144 -1.24 3.16 13.61
N THR A 145 -0.30 3.98 13.14
CA THR A 145 -0.61 5.38 12.79
C THR A 145 -1.58 5.47 11.62
N GLY A 146 -1.43 4.60 10.62
CA GLY A 146 -2.35 4.53 9.48
C GLY A 146 -3.76 4.14 9.89
N ALA A 147 -3.91 3.11 10.71
CA ALA A 147 -5.21 2.67 11.24
C ALA A 147 -5.86 3.79 12.07
N ILE A 148 -5.13 4.41 13.00
CA ILE A 148 -5.64 5.56 13.77
C ILE A 148 -6.10 6.71 12.87
N ALA A 149 -5.32 7.06 11.85
CA ALA A 149 -5.68 8.13 10.93
C ALA A 149 -6.94 7.78 10.11
N TRP A 150 -7.12 6.51 9.76
CA TRP A 150 -8.31 6.01 9.07
C TRP A 150 -9.56 6.15 9.94
N GLU A 151 -9.52 5.63 11.16
CA GLU A 151 -10.63 5.71 12.15
C GLU A 151 -11.04 7.16 12.44
N ILE A 152 -10.05 8.06 12.56
CA ILE A 152 -10.32 9.50 12.72
C ILE A 152 -11.07 10.04 11.49
N GLY A 153 -10.65 9.63 10.30
CA GLY A 153 -11.31 9.98 9.04
C GLY A 153 -12.76 9.52 8.99
N GLU A 154 -13.03 8.25 9.34
CA GLU A 154 -14.38 7.68 9.36
C GLU A 154 -15.28 8.35 10.40
N TYR A 155 -14.73 8.61 11.59
CA TYR A 155 -15.44 9.35 12.62
C TYR A 155 -15.99 10.68 12.10
N PHE A 156 -15.16 11.48 11.44
CA PHE A 156 -15.59 12.76 10.89
C PHE A 156 -16.42 12.65 9.62
N ALA A 157 -16.22 11.60 8.81
CA ALA A 157 -16.88 11.48 7.53
C ALA A 157 -18.34 10.99 7.64
N PHE A 158 -18.67 10.13 8.61
CA PHE A 158 -20.05 9.60 8.72
C PHE A 158 -20.52 9.19 10.13
N ILE A 159 -19.63 8.80 11.06
CA ILE A 159 -20.08 8.36 12.41
C ILE A 159 -20.49 9.54 13.32
N SER A 160 -19.83 10.69 13.18
CA SER A 160 -20.08 11.88 14.04
C SER A 160 -21.47 12.48 13.88
N GLY A 161 -22.28 12.02 12.91
CA GLY A 161 -23.67 12.40 12.69
C GLY A 161 -24.69 11.26 12.82
N SER A 162 -24.24 9.99 12.86
CA SER A 162 -25.13 8.81 12.76
C SER A 162 -25.54 8.22 14.11
N SER A 163 -26.56 7.34 14.09
CA SER A 163 -27.00 6.56 15.26
C SER A 163 -26.04 5.41 15.62
N GLU A 164 -25.06 5.10 14.77
CA GLU A 164 -24.10 3.99 14.91
C GLU A 164 -23.07 4.22 16.03
N ARG A 165 -23.01 5.43 16.60
CA ARG A 165 -22.11 5.79 17.71
C ARG A 165 -22.17 4.82 18.90
N HIS A 166 -23.28 4.12 19.10
CA HIS A 166 -23.44 3.15 20.20
C HIS A 166 -22.53 1.93 20.04
N PHE A 167 -22.20 1.53 18.81
CA PHE A 167 -21.33 0.38 18.52
C PHE A 167 -19.93 0.78 18.07
N ALA A 168 -19.76 2.04 17.62
CA ALA A 168 -18.52 2.56 17.06
C ALA A 168 -17.26 2.32 17.92
N TYR A 169 -17.35 2.31 19.26
CA TYR A 169 -16.15 2.10 20.08
C TYR A 169 -15.56 0.70 19.94
N ALA A 170 -16.41 -0.34 19.99
CA ALA A 170 -15.96 -1.72 19.91
C ALA A 170 -15.45 -2.06 18.50
N ASP A 171 -16.14 -1.51 17.50
CA ASP A 171 -15.81 -1.58 16.07
C ASP A 171 -14.43 -0.99 15.80
N THR A 172 -14.25 0.31 16.08
CA THR A 172 -12.97 1.01 15.96
C THR A 172 -11.83 0.30 16.72
N LEU A 173 -12.08 -0.24 17.92
CA LEU A 173 -11.05 -0.96 18.66
C LEU A 173 -10.65 -2.27 17.94
N GLY A 174 -11.63 -2.97 17.35
CA GLY A 174 -11.43 -4.14 16.51
C GLY A 174 -10.60 -3.80 15.27
N ASP A 175 -10.97 -2.74 14.57
CA ASP A 175 -10.30 -2.26 13.36
C ASP A 175 -8.85 -1.85 13.59
N LEU A 176 -8.58 -1.13 14.68
CA LEU A 176 -7.22 -0.80 15.10
C LEU A 176 -6.41 -2.08 15.41
N GLY A 177 -7.03 -3.04 16.10
CA GLY A 177 -6.40 -4.33 16.41
C GLY A 177 -6.05 -5.11 15.15
N LEU A 178 -7.00 -5.20 14.21
CA LEU A 178 -6.82 -5.87 12.92
C LEU A 178 -5.76 -5.18 12.06
N GLY A 179 -5.74 -3.84 12.04
CA GLY A 179 -4.72 -3.06 11.35
C GLY A 179 -3.31 -3.36 11.87
N VAL A 180 -3.12 -3.43 13.20
CA VAL A 180 -1.85 -3.81 13.82
C VAL A 180 -1.46 -5.24 13.46
N LEU A 181 -2.39 -6.20 13.51
CA LEU A 181 -2.13 -7.59 13.14
C LEU A 181 -1.77 -7.74 11.65
N GLY A 182 -2.41 -6.98 10.77
CA GLY A 182 -2.08 -6.91 9.35
C GLY A 182 -0.66 -6.41 9.11
N ALA A 183 -0.26 -5.35 9.82
CA ALA A 183 1.10 -4.82 9.75
C ALA A 183 2.17 -5.80 10.26
N ILE A 184 1.91 -6.50 11.37
CA ILE A 184 2.79 -7.56 11.89
C ILE A 184 2.93 -8.68 10.85
N THR A 185 1.82 -9.10 10.24
CA THR A 185 1.80 -10.14 9.20
C THR A 185 2.62 -9.71 7.98
N ALA A 186 2.50 -8.45 7.56
CA ALA A 186 3.31 -7.89 6.48
C ALA A 186 4.81 -7.91 6.80
N ALA A 187 5.20 -7.51 8.02
CA ALA A 187 6.59 -7.55 8.48
C ALA A 187 7.16 -8.97 8.43
N ALA A 188 6.45 -9.95 9.01
CA ALA A 188 6.87 -11.34 9.04
C ALA A 188 6.96 -11.94 7.63
N THR A 189 6.01 -11.62 6.76
CA THR A 189 5.98 -12.11 5.37
C THR A 189 7.15 -11.56 4.57
N LEU A 190 7.35 -10.24 4.55
CA LEU A 190 8.44 -9.61 3.80
C LEU A 190 9.81 -10.06 4.31
N TYR A 191 9.99 -10.11 5.63
CA TYR A 191 11.24 -10.57 6.22
C TYR A 191 11.54 -12.01 5.79
N THR A 192 10.56 -12.91 5.92
CA THR A 192 10.70 -14.31 5.48
C THR A 192 11.05 -14.42 4.00
N LEU A 193 10.37 -13.67 3.13
CA LEU A 193 10.64 -13.67 1.69
C LEU A 193 12.06 -13.19 1.38
N TRP A 194 12.55 -12.16 2.07
CA TRP A 194 13.94 -11.71 1.94
C TRP A 194 14.94 -12.75 2.42
N ARG A 195 14.68 -13.44 3.54
CA ARG A 195 15.54 -14.55 4.02
C ARG A 195 15.59 -15.72 3.06
N GLN A 196 14.53 -15.93 2.26
CA GLN A 196 14.48 -16.92 1.19
C GLN A 196 15.14 -16.45 -0.13
N GLY A 197 15.74 -15.25 -0.16
CA GLY A 197 16.34 -14.69 -1.37
C GLY A 197 15.31 -14.24 -2.43
N LYS A 198 14.03 -14.11 -2.05
CA LYS A 198 12.97 -13.55 -2.90
C LYS A 198 12.92 -12.03 -2.75
N LEU A 199 12.21 -11.36 -3.66
CA LEU A 199 12.00 -9.90 -3.66
C LEU A 199 13.30 -9.07 -3.69
N THR A 200 14.40 -9.63 -4.19
CA THR A 200 15.70 -8.93 -4.30
C THR A 200 15.64 -7.72 -5.22
N ALA A 201 14.77 -7.73 -6.22
CA ALA A 201 14.55 -6.63 -7.16
C ALA A 201 13.38 -5.70 -6.78
N ALA A 202 12.73 -5.91 -5.62
CA ALA A 202 11.49 -5.22 -5.27
C ALA A 202 11.69 -3.79 -4.75
N ALA A 203 12.90 -3.43 -4.32
CA ALA A 203 13.25 -2.12 -3.76
C ALA A 203 14.43 -1.46 -4.52
N PRO A 204 14.31 -1.25 -5.84
CA PRO A 204 15.41 -0.78 -6.69
C PRO A 204 16.01 0.56 -6.27
N GLN A 205 15.24 1.40 -5.58
CA GLN A 205 15.64 2.71 -5.07
C GLN A 205 16.59 2.65 -3.87
N LEU A 206 16.75 1.48 -3.25
CA LEU A 206 17.60 1.24 -2.06
C LEU A 206 18.87 0.46 -2.39
N GLU A 207 19.04 0.00 -3.62
CA GLU A 207 20.26 -0.69 -4.06
C GLU A 207 21.42 0.34 -4.17
N LEU A 208 22.42 0.19 -3.30
CA LEU A 208 23.61 1.05 -3.26
C LEU A 208 24.54 0.77 -4.46
N ARG A 209 25.25 1.81 -4.94
CA ARG A 209 26.19 1.80 -6.09
C ARG A 209 27.33 0.75 -6.03
N SER A 210 27.57 0.08 -4.91
CA SER A 210 28.86 -0.58 -4.64
C SER A 210 28.98 -2.03 -5.14
N THR A 211 27.92 -2.71 -5.53
CA THR A 211 28.01 -4.13 -5.93
C THR A 211 28.66 -4.36 -7.30
N VAL A 212 28.75 -3.34 -8.15
CA VAL A 212 29.42 -3.47 -9.46
C VAL A 212 30.94 -3.35 -9.34
N GLU A 213 31.45 -2.51 -8.45
CA GLU A 213 32.90 -2.35 -8.25
C GLU A 213 33.54 -3.53 -7.51
N SER A 214 32.83 -4.13 -6.53
CA SER A 214 33.35 -5.29 -5.79
C SER A 214 33.45 -6.55 -6.66
N ALA A 215 32.50 -6.75 -7.58
CA ALA A 215 32.50 -7.88 -8.50
C ALA A 215 33.55 -7.73 -9.63
N ALA A 216 33.91 -6.49 -10.00
CA ALA A 216 34.98 -6.22 -10.96
C ALA A 216 36.38 -6.43 -10.34
N ARG A 217 36.60 -6.03 -9.08
CA ARG A 217 37.87 -6.25 -8.38
C ARG A 217 38.16 -7.73 -8.10
N TYR A 218 37.13 -8.55 -7.88
CA TYR A 218 37.31 -9.99 -7.63
C TYR A 218 37.61 -10.81 -8.91
N ARG A 219 37.38 -10.25 -10.11
CA ARG A 219 37.73 -10.91 -11.39
C ARG A 219 39.10 -10.50 -11.92
N GLN A 220 39.76 -9.55 -11.26
CA GLN A 220 41.08 -9.03 -11.64
C GLN A 220 42.17 -9.37 -10.62
N ALA A 221 41.84 -10.15 -9.58
CA ALA A 221 42.75 -10.73 -8.61
C ALA A 221 42.71 -12.25 -8.75
#